data_AF-A0A971N327-F1
#
_entry.id   AF-A0A971N327-F1
#
_cell.length_a   1.000
_cell.length_b   1.000
_cell.length_c   1.000
_cell.angle_alpha   90.00
_cell.angle_beta   90.00
_cell.angle_gamma   90.00
#
_symmetry.space_group_name_H-M   'P 1'
#
loop_
_entity.id
_entity.type
_entity.pdbx_description
1 polymer ?
#
loop_
_entity_poly.entity_id
_entity_poly.type
_entity_poly.pdbx_seq_one_letter_code
_entity_poly.pdbx_strand_id
1 'polypeptide(L)'
;MWLNILQGTIEQGLIFGLLALGVYLPFRILDFPDLTVEGSFPLGGSVAAVLIINGANPFLATLIALCAGLLAGMLTGVINTKLKITGLLSGILTMTSLYSFNLRIMGRSNIPLLRETTILTVIKGWGFPERYLALTVFAVIVLLMKFLLDY
;
A
#
# COMPACT_ATOMS: atom_id res chain seq x y z
N MET A 1 -11.82 9.76 -24.82
CA MET A 1 -11.00 8.54 -24.79
C MET A 1 -9.58 8.83 -24.32
N TRP A 2 -8.78 9.60 -25.07
CA TRP A 2 -7.39 9.97 -24.70
C TRP A 2 -7.22 10.60 -23.31
N LEU A 3 -8.09 11.56 -22.96
CA LEU A 3 -8.05 12.21 -21.64
C LEU A 3 -8.28 11.25 -20.47
N ASN A 4 -9.12 10.22 -20.65
CA ASN A 4 -9.39 9.25 -19.59
C ASN A 4 -8.22 8.27 -19.42
N ILE A 5 -7.55 7.92 -20.53
CA ILE A 5 -6.35 7.09 -20.51
C ILE A 5 -5.21 7.84 -19.81
N LEU A 6 -4.98 9.10 -20.20
CA LEU A 6 -3.97 9.96 -19.56
C LEU A 6 -4.19 10.07 -18.05
N GLN A 7 -5.45 10.30 -17.65
CA GLN A 7 -5.80 10.39 -16.23
C GLN A 7 -5.52 9.07 -15.49
N GLY A 8 -5.97 7.94 -16.03
CA GLY A 8 -5.72 6.62 -15.41
C GLY A 8 -4.22 6.29 -15.30
N THR A 9 -3.43 6.64 -16.32
CA THR A 9 -1.97 6.46 -16.28
C THR A 9 -1.32 7.31 -15.18
N ILE A 10 -1.77 8.55 -14.99
CA ILE A 10 -1.26 9.44 -13.93
C ILE A 10 -1.65 8.91 -12.55
N GLU A 11 -2.89 8.47 -12.37
CA GLU A 11 -3.36 7.89 -11.11
C GLU A 11 -2.54 6.65 -10.73
N GLN A 12 -2.33 5.74 -11.69
CA GLN A 12 -1.49 4.56 -11.50
C GLN A 12 -0.04 4.95 -11.19
N GLY A 13 0.49 5.97 -11.89
CA GLY A 13 1.83 6.50 -11.68
C GLY A 13 2.04 7.08 -10.27
N LEU A 14 1.03 7.77 -9.72
CA LEU A 14 1.07 8.28 -8.34
C LEU A 14 1.08 7.14 -7.32
N ILE A 15 0.28 6.08 -7.54
CA ILE A 15 0.26 4.89 -6.68
C ILE A 15 1.62 4.17 -6.70
N PHE A 16 2.20 3.94 -7.89
CA PHE A 16 3.54 3.36 -8.00
C PHE A 16 4.65 4.30 -7.50
N GLY A 17 4.44 5.61 -7.54
CA GLY A 17 5.33 6.59 -6.91
C GLY A 17 5.41 6.41 -5.40
N LEU A 18 4.29 6.15 -4.72
CA LEU A 18 4.25 5.79 -3.30
C LEU A 18 5.02 4.51 -3.00
N LEU A 19 4.89 3.49 -3.86
CA LEU A 19 5.67 2.25 -3.75
C LEU A 19 7.17 2.55 -3.87
N ALA A 20 7.58 3.36 -4.86
CA ALA A 20 8.96 3.75 -5.07
C ALA A 20 9.53 4.55 -3.89
N LEU A 21 8.76 5.48 -3.30
CA LEU A 21 9.15 6.19 -2.08
C LEU A 21 9.34 5.23 -0.90
N GLY A 22 8.48 4.22 -0.77
CA GLY A 22 8.61 3.20 0.26
C GLY A 22 9.91 2.39 0.12
N VAL A 23 10.26 1.97 -1.09
CA VAL A 23 11.54 1.27 -1.37
C VAL A 23 12.72 2.20 -1.18
N TYR A 24 12.61 3.47 -1.55
CA TYR A 24 13.70 4.44 -1.42
C TYR A 24 14.16 4.65 0.04
N LEU A 25 13.23 4.63 1.01
CA LEU A 25 13.53 4.89 2.41
C LEU A 25 14.62 4.00 3.00
N PRO A 26 14.46 2.66 3.05
CA PRO A 26 15.44 1.76 3.64
C PRO A 26 16.78 1.79 2.89
N PHE A 27 16.75 1.95 1.56
CA PHE A 27 17.97 2.08 0.77
C PHE A 27 18.74 3.37 1.08
N ARG A 28 18.05 4.50 1.23
CA ARG A 28 18.73 5.80 1.42
C ARG A 28 19.11 6.07 2.87
N ILE A 29 18.22 5.75 3.81
CA ILE A 29 18.38 6.12 5.22
C ILE A 29 19.12 5.02 5.99
N LEU A 30 18.77 3.75 5.76
CA LEU A 30 19.35 2.62 6.50
C LEU A 30 20.51 1.93 5.77
N ASP A 31 20.85 2.34 4.53
CA ASP A 31 21.76 1.62 3.62
C ASP A 31 21.44 0.11 3.56
N PHE A 32 20.13 -0.18 3.57
CA PHE A 32 19.58 -1.52 3.70
C PHE A 32 18.71 -1.82 2.49
N PRO A 33 19.14 -2.74 1.60
CA PRO A 33 18.42 -3.03 0.37
C PRO A 33 17.19 -3.90 0.66
N ASP A 34 16.09 -3.28 1.08
CA ASP A 34 14.84 -3.98 1.42
C ASP A 34 13.82 -3.95 0.28
N LEU A 35 13.38 -5.13 -0.13
CA LEU A 35 12.28 -5.32 -1.09
C LEU A 35 10.96 -5.70 -0.40
N THR A 36 10.89 -5.71 0.93
CA THR A 36 9.66 -6.02 1.70
C THR A 36 8.49 -5.14 1.31
N VAL A 37 8.75 -3.89 0.92
CA VAL A 37 7.73 -2.92 0.49
C VAL A 37 6.88 -3.47 -0.65
N GLU A 38 7.45 -4.25 -1.57
CA GLU A 38 6.70 -4.87 -2.66
C GLU A 38 5.69 -5.91 -2.17
N GLY A 39 5.96 -6.58 -1.04
CA GLY A 39 5.05 -7.54 -0.41
C GLY A 39 4.10 -6.92 0.62
N SER A 40 4.55 -5.91 1.36
CA SER A 40 3.78 -5.26 2.43
C SER A 40 2.72 -4.29 1.89
N PHE A 41 2.97 -3.66 0.74
CA PHE A 41 2.00 -2.81 0.07
C PHE A 41 0.72 -3.58 -0.33
N PRO A 42 0.80 -4.71 -1.06
CA PRO A 42 -0.38 -5.53 -1.34
C PRO A 42 -0.97 -6.20 -0.09
N LEU A 43 -0.21 -6.43 0.98
CA LEU A 43 -0.75 -6.91 2.26
C LEU A 43 -1.74 -5.91 2.85
N GLY A 44 -1.37 -4.63 2.91
CA GLY A 44 -2.28 -3.57 3.37
C GLY A 44 -3.56 -3.53 2.53
N GLY A 45 -3.42 -3.57 1.20
CA GLY A 45 -4.57 -3.62 0.29
C GLY A 45 -5.47 -4.85 0.50
N SER A 46 -4.86 -6.02 0.69
CA SER A 46 -5.56 -7.30 0.90
C SER A 46 -6.37 -7.27 2.20
N VAL A 47 -5.76 -6.80 3.30
CA VAL A 47 -6.42 -6.69 4.60
C VAL A 47 -7.54 -5.67 4.56
N ALA A 48 -7.32 -4.49 3.97
CA ALA A 48 -8.35 -3.47 3.81
C ALA A 48 -9.52 -3.99 2.97
N ALA A 49 -9.25 -4.65 1.84
CA ALA A 49 -10.28 -5.16 0.94
C ALA A 49 -11.15 -6.25 1.59
N VAL A 50 -10.54 -7.19 2.31
CA VAL A 50 -11.26 -8.24 3.03
C VAL A 50 -12.13 -7.65 4.12
N LEU A 51 -11.63 -6.69 4.90
CA LEU A 51 -12.41 -6.06 5.95
C LEU A 51 -13.59 -5.26 5.38
N ILE A 52 -13.39 -4.50 4.32
CA ILE A 52 -14.45 -3.72 3.66
C ILE A 52 -15.56 -4.64 3.14
N ILE A 53 -15.22 -5.75 2.48
CA ILE A 53 -16.23 -6.72 1.99
C ILE A 53 -17.01 -7.37 3.13
N ASN A 54 -16.38 -7.57 4.28
CA ASN A 54 -17.07 -8.09 5.45
C ASN A 54 -17.88 -7.00 6.20
N GLY A 55 -18.05 -5.82 5.61
CA GLY A 55 -18.89 -4.73 6.15
C GLY A 55 -18.21 -3.86 7.21
N ALA A 56 -16.89 -3.96 7.38
CA ALA A 56 -16.17 -3.10 8.32
C ALA A 56 -16.10 -1.65 7.81
N ASN A 57 -16.01 -0.70 8.74
CA ASN A 57 -15.84 0.72 8.39
C ASN A 57 -14.53 0.93 7.59
N PRO A 58 -14.55 1.63 6.44
CA PRO A 58 -13.37 1.83 5.59
C PRO A 58 -12.18 2.49 6.31
N PHE A 59 -12.43 3.43 7.22
CA PHE A 59 -11.35 4.08 7.98
C PHE A 59 -10.68 3.12 8.96
N LEU A 60 -11.47 2.29 9.65
CA LEU A 60 -10.94 1.28 10.56
C LEU A 60 -10.20 0.19 9.78
N ALA A 61 -10.74 -0.23 8.63
CA ALA A 61 -10.09 -1.18 7.74
C ALA A 61 -8.71 -0.68 7.28
N THR A 62 -8.58 0.60 6.92
CA THR A 62 -7.28 1.19 6.57
C THR A 62 -6.32 1.30 7.75
N LEU A 63 -6.80 1.57 8.96
CA LEU A 63 -5.94 1.60 10.15
C LEU A 63 -5.37 0.21 10.45
N ILE A 64 -6.20 -0.84 10.35
CA ILE A 64 -5.77 -2.23 10.52
C ILE A 64 -4.81 -2.65 9.41
N ALA A 65 -5.05 -2.22 8.18
CA ALA A 65 -4.13 -2.45 7.06
C ALA A 65 -2.76 -1.81 7.28
N LEU A 66 -2.71 -0.60 7.87
CA LEU A 66 -1.46 0.05 8.25
C LEU A 66 -0.72 -0.77 9.31
N CYS A 67 -1.41 -1.27 10.33
CA CYS A 67 -0.81 -2.17 11.33
C CYS A 67 -0.26 -3.46 10.69
N ALA A 68 -0.97 -4.05 9.72
CA ALA A 68 -0.49 -5.22 8.99
C ALA A 68 0.82 -4.92 8.22
N GLY A 69 0.90 -3.75 7.57
CA GLY A 69 2.12 -3.29 6.90
C GLY A 69 3.28 -3.07 7.88
N LEU A 70 3.03 -2.51 9.06
CA LEU A 70 4.04 -2.35 10.12
C LEU A 70 4.56 -3.71 10.60
N LEU A 71 3.67 -4.69 10.81
CA LEU A 71 4.06 -6.04 11.21
C LEU A 71 4.92 -6.74 10.14
N ALA A 72 4.63 -6.52 8.86
CA ALA A 72 5.47 -7.01 7.76
C ALA A 72 6.89 -6.42 7.81
N GLY A 73 7.03 -5.10 8.03
CA GLY A 73 8.34 -4.47 8.19
C GLY A 73 9.09 -4.96 9.44
N MET A 74 8.37 -5.14 10.55
CA MET A 74 8.93 -5.73 11.78
C MET A 74 9.43 -7.16 11.55
N LEU A 75 8.70 -7.97 10.79
CA LEU A 75 9.12 -9.33 10.46
C LEU A 75 10.46 -9.33 9.71
N THR A 76 10.63 -8.46 8.71
CA THR A 76 11.92 -8.30 8.01
C THR A 76 13.03 -7.84 8.95
N GLY A 77 12.75 -6.88 9.84
CA GLY A 77 13.70 -6.43 10.84
C GLY A 77 14.14 -7.55 11.79
N VAL A 78 13.21 -8.41 12.22
CA VAL A 78 13.51 -9.57 13.07
C VAL A 78 14.33 -10.61 12.30
N ILE A 79 14.00 -10.89 11.05
CA ILE A 79 14.75 -11.85 10.22
C ILE A 79 16.19 -11.38 10.05
N ASN A 80 16.40 -10.09 9.76
CA ASN A 80 17.75 -9.55 9.63
C ASN A 80 18.51 -9.56 10.97
N THR A 81 17.92 -9.04 12.04
CA THR A 81 18.63 -8.82 13.31
C THR A 81 18.79 -10.07 14.18
N LYS A 82 17.80 -10.97 14.21
CA LYS A 82 17.82 -12.19 15.04
C LYS A 82 18.32 -13.42 14.29
N LEU A 83 17.90 -13.63 13.04
CA LEU A 83 18.33 -14.77 12.24
C LEU A 83 19.66 -14.50 11.50
N LYS A 84 20.18 -13.26 11.57
CA LYS A 84 21.46 -12.84 10.97
C LYS A 84 21.52 -13.09 9.46
N ILE A 85 20.38 -13.00 8.78
CA ILE A 85 20.29 -13.10 7.32
C ILE A 85 20.63 -11.74 6.71
N THR A 86 21.32 -11.73 5.58
CA THR A 86 21.66 -10.50 4.86
C THR A 86 20.40 -9.70 4.49
N GLY A 87 20.51 -8.38 4.45
CA GLY A 87 19.36 -7.51 4.30
C GLY A 87 18.52 -7.77 3.05
N LEU A 88 19.20 -7.92 1.92
CA LEU A 88 18.57 -8.25 0.64
C LEU A 88 17.79 -9.57 0.69
N LEU A 89 18.40 -10.62 1.25
CA LEU A 89 17.76 -11.94 1.31
C LEU A 89 16.58 -11.93 2.29
N SER A 90 16.69 -11.19 3.39
CA SER A 90 15.59 -10.95 4.33
C SER A 90 14.40 -10.29 3.64
N GLY A 91 14.66 -9.25 2.83
CA GLY A 91 13.61 -8.56 2.07
C GLY A 91 12.90 -9.46 1.06
N ILE A 92 13.65 -10.22 0.26
CA ILE A 92 13.08 -11.16 -0.73
C ILE A 92 12.31 -12.30 -0.04
N LEU A 93 12.82 -12.81 1.09
CA LEU A 93 12.15 -13.86 1.86
C LEU A 93 10.80 -13.37 2.40
N THR A 94 10.76 -12.17 2.99
CA THR A 94 9.52 -11.57 3.48
C THR A 94 8.56 -11.29 2.31
N MET A 95 9.03 -10.68 1.22
CA MET A 95 8.20 -10.41 0.04
C MET A 95 7.52 -11.68 -0.49
N THR A 96 8.28 -12.76 -0.63
CA THR A 96 7.76 -14.06 -1.11
C THR A 96 6.78 -14.67 -0.13
N SER A 97 7.07 -14.59 1.18
CA SER A 97 6.18 -15.08 2.23
C SER A 97 4.85 -14.31 2.23
N LEU A 98 4.92 -12.98 2.14
CA LEU A 98 3.76 -12.09 2.10
C LEU A 98 2.90 -12.33 0.87
N TYR A 99 3.49 -12.69 -0.27
CA TYR A 99 2.72 -13.10 -1.44
C TYR A 99 1.75 -14.26 -1.13
N SER A 100 2.24 -15.30 -0.44
CA SER A 100 1.39 -16.41 0.02
C SER A 100 0.35 -15.97 1.05
N PHE A 101 0.72 -15.11 2.01
CA PHE A 101 -0.23 -14.58 3.00
C PHE A 101 -1.33 -13.73 2.36
N ASN A 102 -1.01 -12.89 1.38
CA ASN A 102 -1.98 -12.06 0.66
C ASN A 102 -3.05 -12.91 0.00
N LEU A 103 -2.63 -13.95 -0.74
CA LEU A 103 -3.55 -14.90 -1.37
C LEU A 103 -4.38 -15.66 -0.33
N ARG A 104 -3.79 -16.05 0.81
CA ARG A 104 -4.51 -16.74 1.87
C ARG A 104 -5.55 -15.86 2.56
N ILE A 105 -5.21 -14.60 2.83
CA ILE A 105 -6.11 -13.59 3.41
C ILE A 105 -7.27 -13.31 2.45
N MET A 106 -6.96 -13.13 1.16
CA MET A 106 -7.98 -12.83 0.16
C MET A 106 -8.85 -14.03 -0.22
N GLY A 107 -8.34 -15.26 -0.07
CA GLY A 107 -9.00 -16.50 -0.49
C GLY A 107 -9.16 -16.68 -2.01
N ARG A 108 -8.80 -15.66 -2.80
CA ARG A 108 -8.88 -15.60 -4.27
C ARG A 108 -7.89 -14.57 -4.80
N SER A 109 -7.62 -14.60 -6.11
CA SER A 109 -6.64 -13.72 -6.75
C SER A 109 -7.04 -12.24 -6.77
N ASN A 110 -8.34 -11.93 -6.71
CA ASN A 110 -8.82 -10.55 -6.76
C ASN A 110 -10.11 -10.38 -5.96
N ILE A 111 -10.20 -9.26 -5.26
CA ILE A 111 -11.35 -8.85 -4.49
C ILE A 111 -11.91 -7.56 -5.11
N PRO A 112 -13.06 -7.60 -5.83
CA PRO A 112 -13.62 -6.41 -6.43
C PRO A 112 -14.29 -5.52 -5.37
N LEU A 113 -13.89 -4.25 -5.29
CA LEU A 113 -14.47 -3.24 -4.39
C LEU A 113 -15.44 -2.28 -5.12
N LEU A 114 -15.81 -2.56 -6.38
CA LEU A 114 -16.58 -1.64 -7.22
C LEU A 114 -17.96 -1.27 -6.64
N ARG A 115 -18.55 -2.13 -5.80
CA ARG A 115 -19.87 -1.94 -5.19
C ARG A 115 -19.82 -1.64 -3.70
N GLU A 116 -18.61 -1.61 -3.13
CA GLU A 116 -18.44 -1.40 -1.70
C GLU A 116 -18.17 0.06 -1.39
N THR A 117 -18.60 0.49 -0.21
CA THR A 117 -18.24 1.80 0.31
C THR A 117 -16.76 1.80 0.69
N THR A 118 -15.96 2.64 0.04
CA THR A 118 -14.54 2.88 0.35
C THR A 118 -14.32 4.31 0.84
N ILE A 119 -13.13 4.63 1.33
CA ILE A 119 -12.80 6.01 1.74
C ILE A 119 -13.04 7.00 0.60
N LEU A 120 -12.73 6.62 -0.64
CA LEU A 120 -12.98 7.45 -1.82
C LEU A 120 -14.48 7.73 -2.02
N THR A 121 -15.35 6.74 -1.76
CA THR A 121 -16.81 6.94 -1.82
C THR A 121 -17.34 7.82 -0.69
N VAL A 122 -16.73 7.78 0.50
CA VAL A 122 -17.10 8.68 1.61
C VAL A 122 -16.71 10.12 1.28
N ILE A 123 -15.48 10.33 0.79
CA ILE A 123 -14.99 11.65 0.37
C ILE A 123 -15.80 12.20 -0.81
N LYS A 124 -16.28 11.32 -1.71
CA LYS A 124 -17.19 11.70 -2.79
C LYS A 124 -18.47 12.36 -2.25
N GLY A 125 -18.99 11.88 -1.12
CA GLY A 125 -20.15 12.46 -0.44
C GLY A 125 -19.96 13.89 0.05
N TRP A 126 -18.72 14.40 0.10
CA TRP A 126 -18.41 15.77 0.53
C TRP A 126 -18.47 16.81 -0.60
N GLY A 127 -18.89 16.41 -1.82
CA GLY A 127 -19.14 17.33 -2.93
C GLY A 127 -17.96 17.51 -3.90
N PHE A 128 -16.95 16.63 -3.85
CA PHE A 128 -15.83 16.66 -4.79
C PHE A 128 -16.21 16.14 -6.19
N PRO A 129 -15.66 16.74 -7.28
CA PRO A 129 -15.89 16.26 -8.63
C PRO A 129 -15.31 14.85 -8.82
N GLU A 130 -16.18 13.88 -9.14
CA GLU A 130 -15.85 12.45 -9.25
C GLU A 130 -14.65 12.17 -10.14
N ARG A 131 -14.54 12.96 -11.21
CA ARG A 131 -13.48 12.80 -12.20
C ARG A 131 -12.09 13.02 -11.62
N TYR A 132 -11.90 13.91 -10.65
CA TYR A 132 -10.56 14.26 -10.16
C TYR A 132 -10.27 13.72 -8.76
N LEU A 133 -11.23 13.06 -8.12
CA LEU A 133 -11.15 12.68 -6.72
C LEU A 133 -9.98 11.74 -6.43
N ALA A 134 -9.83 10.65 -7.18
CA ALA A 134 -8.73 9.71 -6.96
C ALA A 134 -7.37 10.40 -7.19
N LEU A 135 -7.25 11.14 -8.29
CA LEU A 135 -6.04 11.88 -8.64
C LEU A 135 -5.65 12.91 -7.57
N THR A 136 -6.60 13.71 -7.06
CA THR A 136 -6.30 14.71 -6.02
C THR A 136 -5.93 14.05 -4.70
N VAL A 137 -6.63 13.00 -4.29
CA VAL A 137 -6.33 12.27 -3.03
C VAL A 137 -4.93 11.65 -3.10
N PHE A 138 -4.61 10.91 -4.16
CA PHE A 138 -3.28 10.29 -4.28
C PHE A 138 -2.18 11.34 -4.44
N ALA A 139 -2.40 12.43 -5.18
CA ALA A 139 -1.43 13.52 -5.29
C ALA A 139 -1.16 14.17 -3.93
N VAL A 140 -2.20 14.44 -3.14
CA VAL A 140 -2.05 15.00 -1.78
C VAL A 140 -1.28 14.03 -0.88
N ILE A 141 -1.59 12.73 -0.91
CA ILE A 141 -0.87 11.73 -0.10
C ILE A 141 0.61 11.66 -0.50
N VAL A 142 0.92 11.60 -1.81
CA VAL A 142 2.30 11.58 -2.29
C VAL A 142 3.04 12.84 -1.86
N LEU A 143 2.44 14.02 -2.02
CA LEU A 143 3.04 15.29 -1.60
C LEU A 143 3.27 15.32 -0.09
N LEU A 144 2.28 14.93 0.71
CA LEU A 144 2.41 14.84 2.17
C LEU A 144 3.54 13.91 2.58
N MET A 145 3.63 12.71 1.99
CA MET A 145 4.71 11.77 2.26
C MET A 145 6.05 12.36 1.86
N LYS A 146 6.15 12.98 0.68
CA LYS A 146 7.38 13.60 0.20
C LYS A 146 7.84 14.74 1.12
N PHE A 147 6.93 15.60 1.57
CA PHE A 147 7.23 16.64 2.55
C PHE A 147 7.67 16.07 3.90
N LEU A 148 7.02 15.01 4.38
CA LEU A 148 7.39 14.34 5.63
C LEU A 148 8.80 13.74 5.56
N LEU A 149 9.23 13.30 4.38
CA LEU A 149 10.53 12.67 4.16
C LEU A 149 11.67 13.66 3.86
N ASP A 150 11.34 14.88 3.41
CA ASP A 150 12.31 15.94 3.14
C ASP A 150 12.83 16.63 4.43
N TYR A 151 12.14 16.44 5.57
CA TYR A 151 12.53 16.94 6.90
C TYR A 151 13.26 15.86 7.71
#